data_AF-O69071-F1
#
_entry.id   AF-O69071-F1
#
_cell.length_a   1.000
_cell.length_b   1.000
_cell.length_c   1.000
_cell.angle_alpha   90.00
_cell.angle_beta   90.00
_cell.angle_gamma   90.00
#
_symmetry.space_group_name_H-M   'P 1'
#
loop_
_entity.id
_entity.type
_entity.pdbx_description
1 polymer ?
#
loop_
_entity_poly.entity_id
_entity_poly.type
_entity_poly.pdbx_seq_one_letter_code
_entity_poly.pdbx_strand_id
1 'polypeptide(L)'
;MTSENFHYVLDRSPLFQSLGLSVVTLSADSVCLAIAESCPTHGGAFGDMTLPSINGAVLCAALEAAIGLGGHAALGHTPAGVIELSVKLLRQVRHLPCYITTRLDRQAPGLTFVSAVLTNSRGTPCATASGIVSPPGGRPNEASLSTSPGSALPILNLKTSRKPMNQALTETMQAFLIRPERYGEPQQAIQLEQVRIPTLGPHQVLIEVMAAGLNYNNVWAAQGKPVDIIAARRKRNRDAEPFHIGGSEASGYVKAVGDAVTHVKVGDTVVVSCSVYDATAIESRVAPDPMFCSNQEIYGYETSYGSFAEYTLVEDYQCFPKPKFLSWEESATLMLNGPTAYKQLTHWAPNTVKPGDAVLIWGAAGGLGSMSIQLTRALGGLPVAVVSSPERGRYACELGAVGYLLRTDYPHLGRLPDLNSDAHSAWTKSFASFRRDFFMTLGKKELPKVVIEHSGQATFPTSLQICDRSGMVVIVGGTSGYNCDFDVRHLWMHQKRIQGSHYANIRECQEFLQLVEQRRVVPTLNTLYRFEETPRAHQALLSGEVVGNAAVLVKAELPGLGVGC
;
A
#
# COMPACT_ATOMS: atom_id res chain seq x y z
N MET A 1 17.42 10.59 40.50
CA MET A 1 18.41 9.49 40.54
C MET A 1 19.41 9.73 39.41
N THR A 2 20.70 9.44 39.59
CA THR A 2 21.67 9.45 38.49
C THR A 2 21.39 8.28 37.53
N SER A 3 21.75 8.38 36.26
CA SER A 3 21.58 7.31 35.25
C SER A 3 22.21 5.98 35.70
N GLU A 4 23.35 6.02 36.39
CA GLU A 4 24.03 4.84 36.94
C GLU A 4 23.23 4.11 38.04
N ASN A 5 22.51 4.85 38.89
CA ASN A 5 21.63 4.24 39.89
C ASN A 5 20.38 3.60 39.25
N PHE A 6 19.97 4.06 38.07
CA PHE A 6 18.80 3.56 37.36
C PHE A 6 19.08 2.20 36.70
N HIS A 7 20.25 2.03 36.06
CA HIS A 7 20.72 0.73 35.58
C HIS A 7 20.81 -0.29 36.73
N TYR A 8 21.40 0.10 37.86
CA TYR A 8 21.60 -0.77 39.01
C TYR A 8 20.29 -1.25 39.66
N VAL A 9 19.26 -0.40 39.74
CA VAL A 9 17.96 -0.74 40.32
C VAL A 9 17.12 -1.61 39.39
N LEU A 10 17.18 -1.39 38.08
CA LEU A 10 16.38 -2.15 37.11
C LEU A 10 16.94 -3.54 36.81
N ASP A 11 18.26 -3.68 36.67
CA ASP A 11 18.89 -4.99 36.49
C ASP A 11 18.73 -5.88 37.74
N ARG A 12 18.41 -5.29 38.90
CA ARG A 12 18.08 -5.98 40.16
C ARG A 12 16.58 -6.08 40.46
N SER A 13 15.72 -5.58 39.58
CA SER A 13 14.28 -5.72 39.74
C SER A 13 13.87 -7.19 39.59
N PRO A 14 13.18 -7.79 40.58
CA PRO A 14 12.70 -9.17 40.51
C PRO A 14 11.84 -9.43 39.26
N LEU A 15 11.08 -8.43 38.81
CA LEU A 15 10.27 -8.50 37.60
C LEU A 15 11.15 -8.60 36.34
N PHE A 16 12.15 -7.72 36.19
CA PHE A 16 13.02 -7.71 35.01
C PHE A 16 13.87 -8.97 34.93
N GLN A 17 14.38 -9.44 36.08
CA GLN A 17 15.11 -10.70 36.17
C GLN A 17 14.22 -11.90 35.80
N SER A 18 12.96 -11.92 36.25
CA SER A 18 12.01 -12.98 35.90
C SER A 18 11.60 -13.00 34.43
N LEU A 19 11.68 -11.85 33.73
CA LEU A 19 11.37 -11.72 32.30
C LEU A 19 12.62 -11.86 31.41
N GLY A 20 13.82 -11.92 32.00
CA GLY A 20 15.09 -12.01 31.29
C GLY A 20 15.47 -10.71 30.58
N LEU A 21 15.06 -9.56 31.10
CA LEU A 21 15.33 -8.25 30.51
C LEU A 21 16.65 -7.68 31.02
N SER A 22 17.45 -7.13 30.12
CA SER A 22 18.62 -6.31 30.47
C SER A 22 18.60 -4.99 29.71
N VAL A 23 19.00 -3.91 30.37
CA VAL A 23 19.09 -2.58 29.74
C VAL A 23 20.36 -2.55 28.89
N VAL A 24 20.22 -2.35 27.58
CA VAL A 24 21.34 -2.24 26.63
C VAL A 24 21.83 -0.80 26.56
N THR A 25 20.91 0.15 26.37
CA THR A 25 21.21 1.59 26.37
C THR A 25 20.07 2.38 26.99
N LEU A 26 20.43 3.48 27.66
CA LEU A 26 19.51 4.44 28.23
C LEU A 26 19.99 5.85 27.88
N SER A 27 19.13 6.66 27.28
CA SER A 27 19.38 8.06 26.97
C SER A 27 18.20 8.94 27.40
N ALA A 28 18.31 10.26 27.19
CA ALA A 28 17.22 11.20 27.45
C ALA A 28 15.96 10.92 26.59
N ASP A 29 16.15 10.27 25.44
CA ASP A 29 15.12 10.14 24.39
C ASP A 29 14.85 8.68 23.98
N SER A 30 15.59 7.72 24.54
CA SER A 30 15.47 6.31 24.18
C SER A 30 15.87 5.34 25.29
N VAL A 31 15.18 4.19 25.31
CA VAL A 31 15.53 3.02 26.11
C VAL A 31 15.62 1.82 25.16
N CYS A 32 16.74 1.11 25.21
CA CYS A 32 16.92 -0.17 24.52
C CYS A 32 17.02 -1.30 25.55
N LEU A 33 16.15 -2.30 25.43
CA LEU A 33 16.17 -3.51 26.25
C LEU A 33 16.49 -4.73 25.39
N ALA A 34 17.32 -5.63 25.91
CA ALA A 34 17.54 -6.95 25.36
C ALA A 34 16.72 -7.98 26.14
N ILE A 35 16.22 -8.99 25.42
CA ILE A 35 15.51 -10.14 25.99
C ILE A 35 16.45 -11.35 25.91
N ALA A 36 16.88 -11.86 27.06
CA ALA A 36 17.82 -12.98 27.16
C ALA A 36 17.14 -14.33 26.89
N GLU A 37 17.75 -15.15 26.03
CA GLU A 37 17.19 -16.43 25.56
C GLU A 37 17.08 -17.52 26.65
N SER A 38 17.83 -17.39 27.75
CA SER A 38 17.93 -18.38 28.82
C SER A 38 16.85 -18.25 29.90
N CYS A 39 15.83 -17.41 29.69
CA CYS A 39 14.84 -17.12 30.72
C CYS A 39 13.76 -18.24 30.82
N PRO A 40 13.53 -18.83 32.01
CA PRO A 40 12.57 -19.91 32.19
C PRO A 40 11.10 -19.50 31.92
N THR A 41 10.79 -18.21 31.86
CA THR A 41 9.44 -17.69 31.52
C THR A 41 9.16 -17.72 30.01
N HIS A 42 10.14 -18.04 29.16
CA HIS A 42 9.98 -18.13 27.70
C HIS A 42 9.42 -19.48 27.22
N GLY A 43 8.79 -20.24 28.12
CA GLY A 43 8.11 -21.51 27.83
C GLY A 43 6.64 -21.35 27.45
N GLY A 44 6.36 -20.86 26.24
CA GLY A 44 5.10 -21.06 25.50
C GLY A 44 3.88 -20.15 25.78
N ALA A 45 3.10 -19.84 24.72
CA ALA A 45 1.65 -19.60 24.77
C ALA A 45 0.93 -19.63 23.40
N PHE A 46 -0.33 -20.10 23.44
CA PHE A 46 -1.41 -20.13 22.45
C PHE A 46 -1.08 -20.62 21.03
N GLY A 47 -1.10 -21.94 20.82
CA GLY A 47 -1.47 -22.51 19.51
C GLY A 47 -0.76 -23.78 19.04
N ASP A 48 0.48 -24.04 19.45
CA ASP A 48 1.21 -25.26 19.06
C ASP A 48 2.35 -25.53 20.07
N MET A 49 2.39 -26.72 20.68
CA MET A 49 3.38 -27.10 21.70
C MET A 49 4.66 -27.71 21.11
N THR A 50 4.85 -27.69 19.79
CA THR A 50 5.99 -28.36 19.15
C THR A 50 7.19 -27.46 18.84
N LEU A 51 7.07 -26.13 19.03
CA LEU A 51 8.14 -25.17 18.78
C LEU A 51 8.31 -24.22 19.97
N PRO A 52 9.52 -24.09 20.54
CA PRO A 52 9.74 -23.19 21.67
C PRO A 52 9.86 -21.72 21.18
N SER A 53 9.14 -20.80 21.84
CA SER A 53 8.93 -19.39 21.43
C SER A 53 8.65 -18.49 22.64
N ILE A 54 8.99 -17.19 22.54
CA ILE A 54 8.66 -16.19 23.59
C ILE A 54 7.15 -15.97 23.63
N ASN A 55 6.53 -16.14 24.80
CA ASN A 55 5.09 -16.00 25.02
C ASN A 55 4.61 -14.54 24.79
N GLY A 56 3.45 -14.37 24.15
CA GLY A 56 2.81 -13.06 23.94
C GLY A 56 2.62 -12.23 25.22
N ALA A 57 2.34 -12.86 26.37
CA ALA A 57 2.25 -12.18 27.66
C ALA A 57 3.59 -11.59 28.12
N VAL A 58 4.70 -12.29 27.86
CA VAL A 58 6.07 -11.80 28.15
C VAL A 58 6.41 -10.63 27.24
N LEU A 59 6.02 -10.71 25.96
CA LEU A 59 6.20 -9.63 24.99
C LEU A 59 5.40 -8.38 25.36
N CYS A 60 4.14 -8.54 25.77
CA CYS A 60 3.32 -7.44 26.27
C CYS A 60 3.98 -6.82 27.50
N ALA A 61 4.27 -7.59 28.54
CA ALA A 61 4.89 -7.07 29.77
C ALA A 61 6.23 -6.34 29.51
N ALA A 62 7.03 -6.84 28.56
CA ALA A 62 8.29 -6.19 28.18
C ALA A 62 8.08 -4.85 27.45
N LEU A 63 7.08 -4.76 26.56
CA LEU A 63 6.72 -3.52 25.87
C LEU A 63 6.11 -2.50 26.84
N GLU A 64 5.25 -2.94 27.76
CA GLU A 64 4.68 -2.09 28.82
C GLU A 64 5.78 -1.53 29.73
N ALA A 65 6.72 -2.37 30.15
CA ALA A 65 7.85 -1.95 30.97
C ALA A 65 8.75 -0.95 30.24
N ALA A 66 9.05 -1.18 28.96
CA ALA A 66 9.87 -0.28 28.15
C ALA A 66 9.20 1.11 28.01
N ILE A 67 7.88 1.15 27.81
CA ILE A 67 7.12 2.39 27.71
C ILE A 67 7.07 3.13 29.05
N GLY A 68 6.82 2.43 30.16
CA GLY A 68 6.84 3.02 31.50
C GLY A 68 8.21 3.62 31.86
N LEU A 69 9.30 2.93 31.50
CA LEU A 69 10.67 3.42 31.69
C LEU A 69 10.97 4.66 30.83
N GLY A 70 10.55 4.63 29.56
CA GLY A 70 10.65 5.79 28.69
C GLY A 70 9.91 6.99 29.26
N GLY A 71 8.67 6.80 29.73
CA GLY A 71 7.88 7.85 30.37
C GLY A 71 8.52 8.41 31.64
N HIS A 72 9.07 7.56 32.52
CA HIS A 72 9.76 7.99 33.73
C HIS A 72 11.03 8.82 33.41
N ALA A 73 11.81 8.40 32.41
CA ALA A 73 12.97 9.16 31.94
C ALA A 73 12.54 10.52 31.36
N ALA A 74 11.47 10.53 30.54
CA ALA A 74 10.93 11.75 29.93
C ALA A 74 10.45 12.78 30.95
N LEU A 75 9.87 12.33 32.07
CA LEU A 75 9.33 13.18 33.14
C LEU A 75 10.38 13.54 34.21
N GLY A 76 11.68 13.49 33.88
CA GLY A 76 12.75 13.91 34.79
C GLY A 76 12.84 13.06 36.05
N HIS A 77 12.58 11.76 35.95
CA HIS A 77 12.54 10.81 37.06
C HIS A 77 11.39 11.02 38.06
N THR A 78 10.31 11.67 37.63
CA THR A 78 9.04 11.62 38.38
C THR A 78 8.26 10.35 38.01
N PRO A 79 7.50 9.74 38.95
CA PRO A 79 6.74 8.54 38.65
C PRO A 79 5.79 8.78 37.47
N ALA A 80 5.71 7.85 36.53
CA ALA A 80 4.70 7.89 35.48
C ALA A 80 3.31 7.53 36.08
N GLY A 81 2.28 8.27 35.67
CA GLY A 81 0.87 8.03 35.95
C GLY A 81 0.26 7.03 34.96
N VAL A 82 -1.04 7.17 34.65
CA VAL A 82 -1.80 6.21 33.83
C VAL A 82 -1.09 5.91 32.51
N ILE A 83 -0.95 4.63 32.21
CA ILE A 83 -0.35 4.10 30.98
C ILE A 83 -1.46 3.35 30.24
N GLU A 84 -1.97 3.93 29.15
CA GLU A 84 -2.88 3.25 28.23
C GLU A 84 -2.07 2.71 27.04
N LEU A 85 -2.15 1.40 26.79
CA LEU A 85 -1.28 0.70 25.85
C LEU A 85 -2.06 -0.17 24.88
N SER A 86 -1.67 -0.06 23.61
CA SER A 86 -2.09 -0.99 22.57
C SER A 86 -0.87 -1.73 22.05
N VAL A 87 -0.85 -3.06 22.23
CA VAL A 87 0.21 -3.94 21.73
C VAL A 87 -0.28 -4.68 20.48
N LYS A 88 0.47 -4.58 19.38
CA LYS A 88 0.21 -5.31 18.12
C LYS A 88 1.35 -6.26 17.82
N LEU A 89 1.05 -7.56 17.77
CA LEU A 89 1.96 -8.59 17.26
C LEU A 89 1.95 -8.56 15.73
N LEU A 90 3.13 -8.35 15.14
CA LEU A 90 3.32 -8.32 13.69
C LEU A 90 3.74 -9.69 13.15
N ARG A 91 4.53 -10.45 13.92
CA ARG A 91 5.05 -11.78 13.55
C ARG A 91 5.32 -12.64 14.80
N GLN A 92 5.33 -13.97 14.65
CA GLN A 92 5.73 -14.88 15.72
C GLN A 92 7.23 -14.75 16.03
N VAL A 93 7.58 -14.61 17.30
CA VAL A 93 8.98 -14.47 17.77
C VAL A 93 9.52 -15.85 18.17
N ARG A 94 10.55 -16.33 17.46
CA ARG A 94 11.28 -17.59 17.75
C ARG A 94 12.60 -17.27 18.46
N HIS A 95 13.29 -18.26 19.04
CA HIS A 95 14.60 -18.15 19.72
C HIS A 95 15.66 -17.40 18.90
N LEU A 96 15.57 -16.08 18.90
CA LEU A 96 16.48 -15.16 18.25
C LEU A 96 16.64 -13.99 19.21
N PRO A 97 17.83 -13.39 19.29
CA PRO A 97 18.03 -12.17 20.05
C PRO A 97 17.03 -11.11 19.57
N CYS A 98 16.30 -10.51 20.50
CA CYS A 98 15.35 -9.46 20.20
C CYS A 98 15.64 -8.21 21.02
N TYR A 99 15.36 -7.07 20.42
CA TYR A 99 15.61 -5.75 20.98
C TYR A 99 14.32 -4.94 21.00
N ILE A 100 13.98 -4.38 22.16
CA ILE A 100 12.90 -3.41 22.28
C ILE A 100 13.51 -2.02 22.27
N THR A 101 13.13 -1.21 21.29
CA THR A 101 13.53 0.19 21.21
C THR A 101 12.34 1.08 21.52
N THR A 102 12.48 1.93 22.53
CA THR A 102 11.45 2.92 22.92
C THR A 102 11.86 4.32 22.46
N ARG A 103 10.91 5.09 21.93
CA ARG A 103 11.07 6.50 21.54
C ARG A 103 10.03 7.38 22.21
N LEU A 104 10.48 8.59 22.55
CA LEU A 104 9.70 9.60 23.26
C LEU A 104 9.36 10.76 22.32
N ASP A 105 8.10 11.17 22.33
CA ASP A 105 7.64 12.36 21.62
C ASP A 105 6.95 13.33 22.59
N ARG A 106 7.40 14.59 22.58
CA ARG A 106 7.07 15.64 23.56
C ARG A 106 6.26 16.78 22.94
N GLN A 107 5.25 16.44 22.13
CA GLN A 107 4.45 17.44 21.41
C GLN A 107 3.52 18.28 22.32
N ALA A 108 3.21 17.83 23.54
CA ALA A 108 2.26 18.52 24.43
C ALA A 108 2.83 18.73 25.86
N PRO A 109 2.65 19.91 26.48
CA PRO A 109 3.06 20.14 27.87
C PRO A 109 2.34 19.19 28.84
N GLY A 110 3.09 18.34 29.55
CA GLY A 110 2.55 17.43 30.57
C GLY A 110 2.07 16.06 30.06
N LEU A 111 2.18 15.80 28.75
CA LEU A 111 1.90 14.49 28.15
C LEU A 111 3.11 14.04 27.32
N THR A 112 3.56 12.81 27.54
CA THR A 112 4.62 12.19 26.74
C THR A 112 4.03 11.04 25.95
N PHE A 113 4.13 11.09 24.63
CA PHE A 113 3.81 9.96 23.78
C PHE A 113 5.02 9.03 23.71
N VAL A 114 4.79 7.74 23.88
CA VAL A 114 5.85 6.75 23.95
C VAL A 114 5.50 5.62 22.99
N SER A 115 6.43 5.28 22.10
CA SER A 115 6.30 4.11 21.22
C SER A 115 7.45 3.15 21.47
N ALA A 116 7.17 1.85 21.46
CA ALA A 116 8.14 0.78 21.61
C ALA A 116 8.01 -0.21 20.44
N VAL A 117 9.14 -0.56 19.83
CA VAL A 117 9.21 -1.53 18.74
C VAL A 117 10.11 -2.68 19.14
N LEU A 118 9.58 -3.89 19.11
CA LEU A 118 10.34 -5.13 19.22
C LEU A 118 10.88 -5.50 17.84
N THR A 119 12.20 -5.69 17.73
CA THR A 119 12.88 -6.15 16.52
C THR A 119 13.63 -7.44 16.77
N ASN A 120 13.70 -8.32 15.78
CA ASN A 120 14.59 -9.48 15.82
C ASN A 120 16.05 -9.09 15.56
N SER A 121 16.96 -10.07 15.64
CA SER A 121 18.40 -9.89 15.40
C SER A 121 18.77 -9.38 14.00
N ARG A 122 17.83 -9.39 13.04
CA ARG A 122 17.99 -8.84 11.69
C ARG A 122 17.37 -7.44 11.54
N GLY A 123 16.92 -6.82 12.63
CA GLY A 123 16.26 -5.51 12.64
C GLY A 123 14.84 -5.52 12.09
N THR A 124 14.22 -6.70 11.89
CA THR A 124 12.84 -6.79 11.42
C THR A 124 11.86 -6.57 12.58
N PRO A 125 10.87 -5.68 12.47
CA PRO A 125 9.84 -5.51 13.50
C PRO A 125 9.01 -6.78 13.69
N CYS A 126 8.80 -7.16 14.95
CA CYS A 126 8.03 -8.32 15.36
C CYS A 126 6.78 -7.96 16.17
N ALA A 127 6.84 -6.88 16.95
CA ALA A 127 5.71 -6.33 17.66
C ALA A 127 5.90 -4.82 17.87
N THR A 128 4.81 -4.09 18.03
CA THR A 128 4.83 -2.67 18.35
C THR A 128 3.87 -2.38 19.51
N ALA A 129 4.21 -1.37 20.30
CA ALA A 129 3.33 -0.80 21.30
C ALA A 129 3.43 0.72 21.28
N SER A 130 2.32 1.39 21.54
CA SER A 130 2.28 2.83 21.70
C SER A 130 1.41 3.17 22.91
N GLY A 131 1.77 4.23 23.63
CA GLY A 131 1.04 4.71 24.79
C GLY A 131 1.26 6.18 25.08
N ILE A 132 0.43 6.68 26.00
CA ILE A 132 0.52 8.02 26.54
C ILE A 132 0.92 7.90 28.01
N VAL A 133 1.89 8.71 28.44
CA VAL A 133 2.33 8.77 29.82
C VAL A 133 2.15 10.20 30.35
N SER A 134 1.46 10.32 31.48
CA SER A 134 1.27 11.59 32.20
C SER A 134 1.89 11.51 33.60
N PRO A 135 2.19 12.61 34.30
CA PRO A 135 2.60 12.57 35.71
C PRO A 135 1.44 12.13 36.64
N PRO A 136 1.73 11.68 37.88
CA PRO A 136 0.73 11.17 38.81
C PRO A 136 -0.12 12.34 39.32
N GLY A 137 -1.45 12.26 39.13
CA GLY A 137 -2.41 13.27 39.60
C GLY A 137 -3.03 14.12 38.49
N GLY A 138 -2.57 14.03 37.24
CA GLY A 138 -3.24 14.64 36.09
C GLY A 138 -4.30 13.70 35.50
N ARG A 139 -5.56 13.79 35.94
CA ARG A 139 -6.66 13.19 35.18
C ARG A 139 -6.94 14.06 33.95
N PRO A 140 -7.14 13.50 32.74
CA PRO A 140 -7.74 14.27 31.66
C PRO A 140 -9.19 14.58 32.05
N ASN A 141 -9.53 15.86 32.21
CA ASN A 141 -10.91 16.28 32.45
C ASN A 141 -11.72 16.14 31.16
N GLU A 142 -12.76 15.30 31.18
CA GLU A 142 -13.76 15.13 30.11
C GLU A 142 -14.69 16.36 29.92
N ALA A 143 -14.38 17.53 30.46
CA ALA A 143 -15.29 18.67 30.40
C ALA A 143 -14.55 19.99 30.20
N SER A 144 -14.40 20.41 28.94
CA SER A 144 -14.47 21.83 28.54
C SER A 144 -14.55 21.99 27.02
N LEU A 145 -15.66 21.51 26.45
CA LEU A 145 -16.24 22.08 25.24
C LEU A 145 -17.35 23.07 25.68
N SER A 146 -17.01 24.35 25.92
CA SER A 146 -18.00 25.46 25.85
C SER A 146 -17.36 26.86 25.88
N THR A 147 -17.43 27.54 24.74
CA THR A 147 -17.77 28.96 24.46
C THR A 147 -17.61 30.08 25.52
N SER A 148 -16.61 30.97 25.29
CA SER A 148 -16.60 32.48 25.29
C SER A 148 -17.03 33.31 26.54
N PRO A 149 -16.71 34.64 26.69
CA PRO A 149 -15.80 35.56 25.97
C PRO A 149 -14.86 36.46 26.86
N GLY A 150 -13.72 36.90 26.28
CA GLY A 150 -13.16 38.27 26.44
C GLY A 150 -12.31 38.65 27.66
N SER A 151 -10.98 38.78 27.46
CA SER A 151 -10.21 39.99 27.85
C SER A 151 -8.86 40.00 27.14
N ALA A 152 -8.58 41.09 26.42
CA ALA A 152 -7.50 41.26 25.47
C ALA A 152 -6.15 41.63 26.11
N LEU A 153 -5.07 41.12 25.52
CA LEU A 153 -3.71 41.70 25.47
C LEU A 153 -3.10 41.40 24.07
N PRO A 154 -2.14 42.19 23.60
CA PRO A 154 -2.19 42.83 22.29
C PRO A 154 -1.91 41.88 21.12
N ILE A 155 -2.82 41.93 20.14
CA ILE A 155 -2.62 41.36 18.81
C ILE A 155 -1.50 42.17 18.15
N LEU A 156 -0.32 41.56 18.02
CA LEU A 156 0.61 41.95 16.99
C LEU A 156 -0.12 41.71 15.67
N ASN A 157 -0.50 42.81 15.02
CA ASN A 157 -1.31 42.85 13.82
C ASN A 157 -0.48 42.29 12.65
N LEU A 158 -0.28 40.98 12.62
CA LEU A 158 0.05 40.23 11.40
C LEU A 158 -1.20 40.32 10.55
N LYS A 159 -1.32 41.43 9.81
CA LYS A 159 -2.15 41.49 8.62
C LYS A 159 -1.88 40.19 7.88
N THR A 160 -2.91 39.36 7.78
CA THR A 160 -2.99 38.25 6.85
C THR A 160 -2.87 38.82 5.46
N SER A 161 -1.62 39.04 5.06
CA SER A 161 -1.21 39.09 3.68
C SER A 161 -1.53 37.71 3.12
N ARG A 162 -2.74 37.55 2.57
CA ARG A 162 -2.96 36.62 1.45
C ARG A 162 -2.00 37.07 0.34
N LYS A 163 -0.75 36.64 0.44
CA LYS A 163 0.12 36.57 -0.70
C LYS A 163 -0.05 35.15 -1.21
N PRO A 164 -0.58 34.94 -2.43
CA PRO A 164 -0.38 33.66 -3.09
C PRO A 164 1.13 33.45 -3.13
N MET A 165 1.60 32.31 -2.61
CA MET A 165 3.01 31.99 -2.67
C MET A 165 3.34 31.50 -4.08
N ASN A 166 3.24 32.41 -5.07
CA ASN A 166 3.75 32.25 -6.43
C ASN A 166 5.29 32.38 -6.46
N GLN A 167 5.99 31.97 -5.39
CA GLN A 167 7.40 31.71 -5.52
C GLN A 167 7.53 30.37 -6.22
N ALA A 168 7.95 30.40 -7.49
CA ALA A 168 8.57 29.23 -8.10
C ALA A 168 9.57 28.70 -7.08
N LEU A 169 9.34 27.50 -6.54
CA LEU A 169 10.32 26.84 -5.70
C LEU A 169 11.58 26.71 -6.56
N THR A 170 12.56 27.56 -6.31
CA THR A 170 13.88 27.51 -6.95
C THR A 170 14.73 26.38 -6.37
N GLU A 171 14.11 25.57 -5.52
CA GLU A 171 14.69 24.45 -4.81
C GLU A 171 14.83 23.23 -5.74
N THR A 172 15.84 22.43 -5.45
CA THR A 172 16.00 21.09 -6.02
C THR A 172 15.47 20.06 -5.02
N MET A 173 15.17 18.87 -5.54
CA MET A 173 14.77 17.70 -4.77
C MET A 173 15.51 16.47 -5.25
N GLN A 174 15.67 15.50 -4.36
CA GLN A 174 16.09 14.16 -4.73
C GLN A 174 14.94 13.41 -5.41
N ALA A 175 15.25 12.77 -6.53
CA ALA A 175 14.30 11.96 -7.28
C ALA A 175 15.00 10.81 -7.99
N PHE A 176 14.28 9.70 -8.15
CA PHE A 176 14.72 8.60 -9.00
C PHE A 176 14.28 8.83 -10.43
N LEU A 177 15.27 9.03 -11.31
CA LEU A 177 15.07 9.35 -12.70
C LEU A 177 15.35 8.13 -13.58
N ILE A 178 14.59 8.05 -14.67
CA ILE A 178 14.86 7.23 -15.85
C ILE A 178 15.27 8.16 -17.00
N ARG A 179 16.26 7.74 -17.80
CA ARG A 179 16.69 8.46 -19.01
C ARG A 179 16.87 7.49 -20.20
N PRO A 180 16.69 7.96 -21.45
CA PRO A 180 16.72 7.09 -22.62
C PRO A 180 18.02 6.31 -22.80
N GLU A 181 19.17 6.91 -22.48
CA GLU A 181 20.49 6.31 -22.62
C GLU A 181 20.74 5.11 -21.70
N ARG A 182 19.86 4.89 -20.71
CA ARG A 182 19.99 3.82 -19.71
C ARG A 182 18.72 2.98 -19.57
N TYR A 183 17.85 2.97 -20.57
CA TYR A 183 16.73 2.03 -20.59
C TYR A 183 17.21 0.58 -20.47
N GLY A 184 16.48 -0.23 -19.70
CA GLY A 184 16.84 -1.62 -19.45
C GLY A 184 16.27 -2.14 -18.14
N GLU A 185 17.07 -2.96 -17.46
CA GLU A 185 16.71 -3.51 -16.15
C GLU A 185 16.51 -2.38 -15.12
N PRO A 186 15.42 -2.40 -14.31
CA PRO A 186 15.11 -1.33 -13.37
C PRO A 186 16.26 -0.96 -12.43
N GLN A 187 17.05 -1.96 -12.01
CA GLN A 187 18.22 -1.77 -11.13
C GLN A 187 19.28 -0.81 -11.72
N GLN A 188 19.35 -0.70 -13.05
CA GLN A 188 20.32 0.14 -13.77
C GLN A 188 19.70 1.42 -14.33
N ALA A 189 18.46 1.32 -14.83
CA ALA A 189 17.76 2.42 -15.50
C ALA A 189 17.32 3.52 -14.54
N ILE A 190 16.93 3.13 -13.32
CA ILE A 190 16.42 4.02 -12.28
C ILE A 190 17.60 4.49 -11.42
N GLN A 191 17.89 5.79 -11.43
CA GLN A 191 19.03 6.36 -10.72
C GLN A 191 18.64 7.60 -9.92
N LEU A 192 19.23 7.75 -8.74
CA LEU A 192 19.01 8.91 -7.88
C LEU A 192 19.73 10.14 -8.45
N GLU A 193 18.99 11.22 -8.65
CA GLU A 193 19.51 12.50 -9.13
C GLU A 193 18.91 13.67 -8.34
N GLN A 194 19.59 14.82 -8.36
CA GLN A 194 19.03 16.10 -7.91
C GLN A 194 18.38 16.80 -9.10
N VAL A 195 17.11 17.18 -8.96
CA VAL A 195 16.32 17.84 -10.01
C VAL A 195 15.59 19.03 -9.47
N ARG A 196 15.28 20.01 -10.31
CA ARG A 196 14.46 21.15 -9.92
C ARG A 196 13.02 20.71 -9.62
N ILE A 197 12.44 21.25 -8.54
CA ILE A 197 11.01 21.11 -8.29
C ILE A 197 10.23 21.79 -9.43
N PRO A 198 9.22 21.12 -10.04
CA PRO A 198 8.47 21.70 -11.15
C PRO A 198 7.69 22.95 -10.70
N THR A 199 7.36 23.82 -11.65
CA THR A 199 6.56 25.03 -11.36
C THR A 199 5.11 24.64 -11.15
N LEU A 200 4.52 25.11 -10.05
CA LEU A 200 3.15 24.81 -9.67
C LEU A 200 2.16 25.58 -10.56
N GLY A 201 1.27 24.87 -11.24
CA GLY A 201 0.15 25.45 -12.00
C GLY A 201 -1.03 25.85 -11.11
N PRO A 202 -2.04 26.57 -11.66
CA PRO A 202 -3.15 27.13 -10.88
C PRO A 202 -4.07 26.08 -10.25
N HIS A 203 -4.27 24.93 -10.89
CA HIS A 203 -5.09 23.81 -10.39
C HIS A 203 -4.26 22.66 -9.83
N GLN A 204 -2.95 22.88 -9.65
CA GLN A 204 -2.03 21.84 -9.24
C GLN A 204 -1.70 21.93 -7.77
N VAL A 205 -1.27 20.79 -7.24
CA VAL A 205 -0.90 20.61 -5.85
C VAL A 205 0.48 19.97 -5.81
N LEU A 206 1.37 20.56 -5.03
CA LEU A 206 2.66 19.95 -4.73
C LEU A 206 2.54 19.15 -3.44
N ILE A 207 2.86 17.86 -3.50
CA ILE A 207 2.83 16.95 -2.36
C ILE A 207 4.25 16.66 -1.90
N GLU A 208 4.50 16.82 -0.61
CA GLU A 208 5.67 16.27 0.06
C GLU A 208 5.44 14.76 0.29
N VAL A 209 6.17 13.93 -0.43
CA VAL A 209 5.91 12.49 -0.49
C VAL A 209 6.49 11.81 0.75
N MET A 210 5.62 11.18 1.54
CA MET A 210 6.02 10.41 2.71
C MET A 210 6.33 8.97 2.31
N ALA A 211 5.46 8.36 1.50
CA ALA A 211 5.68 7.05 0.91
C ALA A 211 5.06 6.95 -0.50
N ALA A 212 5.62 6.06 -1.32
CA ALA A 212 5.19 5.80 -2.69
C ALA A 212 4.93 4.31 -2.91
N GLY A 213 3.84 3.96 -3.60
CA GLY A 213 3.51 2.57 -3.92
C GLY A 213 4.21 2.07 -5.17
N LEU A 214 4.59 0.80 -5.17
CA LEU A 214 5.36 0.16 -6.23
C LEU A 214 4.44 -0.51 -7.26
N ASN A 215 4.59 -0.13 -8.54
CA ASN A 215 3.72 -0.59 -9.61
C ASN A 215 4.47 -0.98 -10.89
N TYR A 216 3.90 -1.93 -11.65
CA TYR A 216 4.56 -2.56 -12.79
C TYR A 216 4.78 -1.60 -13.96
N ASN A 217 3.99 -0.53 -14.06
CA ASN A 217 4.17 0.51 -15.08
C ASN A 217 5.55 1.18 -15.01
N ASN A 218 6.16 1.27 -13.84
CA ASN A 218 7.51 1.80 -13.68
C ASN A 218 8.60 0.83 -14.19
N VAL A 219 8.32 -0.47 -14.19
CA VAL A 219 9.18 -1.47 -14.85
C VAL A 219 9.14 -1.25 -16.37
N TRP A 220 7.96 -1.03 -16.93
CA TRP A 220 7.81 -0.68 -18.36
C TRP A 220 8.50 0.64 -18.71
N ALA A 221 8.37 1.66 -17.87
CA ALA A 221 9.04 2.93 -18.05
C ALA A 221 10.58 2.76 -18.03
N ALA A 222 11.11 2.00 -17.08
CA ALA A 222 12.54 1.70 -16.98
C ALA A 222 13.06 0.95 -18.22
N GLN A 223 12.27 0.02 -18.77
CA GLN A 223 12.62 -0.74 -19.97
C GLN A 223 12.45 0.04 -21.29
N GLY A 224 11.75 1.19 -21.26
CA GLY A 224 11.35 1.91 -22.47
C GLY A 224 10.41 1.11 -23.38
N LYS A 225 9.68 0.14 -22.83
CA LYS A 225 8.82 -0.81 -23.56
C LYS A 225 7.48 -1.01 -22.85
N PRO A 226 6.37 -1.18 -23.59
CA PRO A 226 6.27 -1.25 -25.05
C PRO A 226 6.39 0.11 -25.75
N VAL A 227 6.38 1.20 -24.99
CA VAL A 227 6.45 2.58 -25.49
C VAL A 227 7.56 3.34 -24.76
N ASP A 228 8.33 4.13 -25.52
CA ASP A 228 9.23 5.14 -24.97
C ASP A 228 8.41 6.34 -24.48
N ILE A 229 8.07 6.33 -23.19
CA ILE A 229 7.26 7.37 -22.55
C ILE A 229 7.94 8.75 -22.55
N ILE A 230 9.28 8.80 -22.52
CA ILE A 230 10.02 10.08 -22.57
C ILE A 230 9.87 10.69 -23.96
N ALA A 231 10.08 9.90 -25.03
CA ALA A 231 9.89 10.36 -26.39
C ALA A 231 8.41 10.74 -26.68
N ALA A 232 7.45 9.95 -26.18
CA ALA A 232 6.02 10.22 -26.35
C ALA A 232 5.60 11.56 -25.73
N ARG A 233 6.01 11.83 -24.49
CA ARG A 233 5.77 13.10 -23.79
C ARG A 233 6.39 14.30 -24.49
N ARG A 234 7.66 14.17 -24.92
CA ARG A 234 8.36 15.20 -25.69
C ARG A 234 7.65 15.52 -27.01
N LYS A 235 7.13 14.50 -27.70
CA LYS A 235 6.35 14.68 -28.93
C LYS A 235 5.05 15.46 -28.69
N ARG A 236 4.43 15.30 -27.52
CA ARG A 236 3.19 16.00 -27.11
C ARG A 236 3.44 17.37 -26.48
N ASN A 237 4.71 17.75 -26.24
CA ASN A 237 5.10 18.92 -25.46
C ASN A 237 4.44 18.96 -24.05
N ARG A 238 4.29 17.78 -23.43
CA ARG A 238 3.75 17.59 -22.08
C ARG A 238 4.87 17.05 -21.21
N ASP A 239 5.26 17.76 -20.14
CA ASP A 239 6.40 17.41 -19.28
C ASP A 239 7.62 16.95 -20.11
N ALA A 240 8.06 17.84 -21.00
CA ALA A 240 9.00 17.52 -22.08
C ALA A 240 10.46 17.38 -21.60
N GLU A 241 10.68 17.16 -20.32
CA GLU A 241 12.00 16.94 -19.75
C GLU A 241 12.69 15.72 -20.39
N PRO A 242 14.03 15.74 -20.52
CA PRO A 242 14.79 14.61 -21.07
C PRO A 242 14.95 13.45 -20.06
N PHE A 243 14.08 13.38 -19.06
CA PHE A 243 14.06 12.35 -18.03
C PHE A 243 12.61 12.07 -17.60
N HIS A 244 12.40 10.94 -16.93
CA HIS A 244 11.13 10.59 -16.31
C HIS A 244 11.32 10.30 -14.84
N ILE A 245 10.44 10.88 -14.01
CA ILE A 245 10.27 10.49 -12.61
C ILE A 245 8.99 9.67 -12.56
N GLY A 246 9.12 8.39 -12.24
CA GLY A 246 7.99 7.46 -12.13
C GLY A 246 7.28 7.55 -10.78
N GLY A 247 6.32 6.66 -10.58
CA GLY A 247 5.56 6.50 -9.34
C GLY A 247 4.12 7.02 -9.48
N SER A 248 3.17 6.09 -9.44
CA SER A 248 1.75 6.35 -9.78
C SER A 248 0.81 6.28 -8.59
N GLU A 249 1.32 6.32 -7.38
CA GLU A 249 0.53 6.49 -6.16
C GLU A 249 1.45 6.97 -5.05
N ALA A 250 0.90 7.77 -4.16
CA ALA A 250 1.63 8.39 -3.06
C ALA A 250 0.74 8.58 -1.86
N SER A 251 1.37 8.68 -0.69
CA SER A 251 0.79 9.34 0.46
C SER A 251 1.73 10.44 0.96
N GLY A 252 1.17 11.53 1.46
CA GLY A 252 1.99 12.61 1.99
C GLY A 252 1.22 13.85 2.41
N TYR A 253 1.96 14.95 2.56
CA TYR A 253 1.41 16.24 2.96
C TYR A 253 1.27 17.17 1.76
N VAL A 254 0.18 17.92 1.69
CA VAL A 254 0.06 19.05 0.76
C VAL A 254 1.08 20.11 1.16
N LYS A 255 2.09 20.33 0.32
CA LYS A 255 3.17 21.29 0.55
C LYS A 255 2.83 22.67 0.01
N ALA A 256 2.21 22.72 -1.17
CA ALA A 256 1.78 23.95 -1.83
C ALA A 256 0.56 23.68 -2.72
N VAL A 257 -0.26 24.70 -2.95
CA VAL A 257 -1.45 24.66 -3.80
C VAL A 257 -1.43 25.81 -4.78
N GLY A 258 -1.89 25.57 -6.01
CA GLY A 258 -2.11 26.62 -6.99
C GLY A 258 -3.27 27.55 -6.59
N ASP A 259 -3.28 28.75 -7.18
CA ASP A 259 -4.21 29.82 -6.80
C ASP A 259 -5.69 29.52 -7.07
N ALA A 260 -5.99 28.50 -7.89
CA ALA A 260 -7.35 28.07 -8.23
C ALA A 260 -7.80 26.79 -7.49
N VAL A 261 -6.94 26.21 -6.65
CA VAL A 261 -7.28 25.03 -5.83
C VAL A 261 -8.18 25.44 -4.67
N THR A 262 -9.26 24.67 -4.43
CA THR A 262 -10.28 25.04 -3.44
C THR A 262 -10.60 23.97 -2.40
N HIS A 263 -10.36 22.69 -2.67
CA HIS A 263 -10.77 21.58 -1.78
C HIS A 263 -9.65 20.96 -0.95
N VAL A 264 -8.39 21.28 -1.25
CA VAL A 264 -7.22 20.90 -0.42
C VAL A 264 -6.40 22.12 -0.04
N LYS A 265 -5.74 22.08 1.12
CA LYS A 265 -4.88 23.15 1.63
C LYS A 265 -3.55 22.62 2.14
N VAL A 266 -2.56 23.51 2.21
CA VAL A 266 -1.24 23.20 2.81
C VAL A 266 -1.39 22.57 4.19
N GLY A 267 -0.69 21.46 4.42
CA GLY A 267 -0.74 20.66 5.63
C GLY A 267 -1.75 19.53 5.63
N ASP A 268 -2.68 19.45 4.65
CA ASP A 268 -3.58 18.31 4.53
C ASP A 268 -2.81 17.01 4.24
N THR A 269 -3.26 15.90 4.82
CA THR A 269 -2.73 14.55 4.57
C THR A 269 -3.54 13.88 3.48
N VAL A 270 -2.86 13.43 2.41
CA VAL A 270 -3.53 12.93 1.21
C VAL A 270 -2.96 11.61 0.71
N VAL A 271 -3.80 10.88 -0.02
CA VAL A 271 -3.41 9.84 -0.98
C VAL A 271 -3.75 10.31 -2.39
N VAL A 272 -2.97 9.87 -3.38
CA VAL A 272 -3.02 10.38 -4.76
C VAL A 272 -3.57 9.33 -5.72
N SER A 273 -4.63 9.67 -6.44
CA SER A 273 -5.13 8.89 -7.59
C SER A 273 -4.24 9.09 -8.81
N CYS A 274 -4.11 8.08 -9.68
CA CYS A 274 -3.33 8.21 -10.90
C CYS A 274 -4.10 8.65 -12.15
N SER A 275 -5.39 8.97 -12.04
CA SER A 275 -6.19 9.46 -13.16
C SER A 275 -5.82 10.91 -13.46
N VAL A 276 -5.42 11.19 -14.70
CA VAL A 276 -5.18 12.54 -15.19
C VAL A 276 -6.01 12.75 -16.46
N TYR A 277 -6.69 13.88 -16.55
CA TYR A 277 -7.37 14.36 -17.76
C TYR A 277 -7.51 15.88 -17.72
N ASP A 278 -7.73 16.52 -18.86
CA ASP A 278 -8.04 17.95 -18.88
C ASP A 278 -9.50 18.17 -18.46
N ALA A 279 -9.73 18.52 -17.20
CA ALA A 279 -11.07 18.78 -16.66
C ALA A 279 -11.74 20.02 -17.27
N THR A 280 -10.99 20.86 -17.99
CA THR A 280 -11.52 22.05 -18.65
C THR A 280 -11.99 21.79 -20.08
N ALA A 281 -11.44 20.76 -20.73
CA ALA A 281 -11.81 20.38 -22.09
C ALA A 281 -13.29 20.04 -22.25
N ILE A 282 -13.86 20.41 -23.40
CA ILE A 282 -15.26 20.09 -23.72
C ILE A 282 -15.50 18.59 -23.75
N GLU A 283 -14.53 17.81 -24.26
CA GLU A 283 -14.58 16.34 -24.31
C GLU A 283 -14.85 15.76 -22.92
N SER A 284 -14.04 16.16 -21.92
CA SER A 284 -14.17 15.71 -20.54
C SER A 284 -15.50 16.11 -19.89
N ARG A 285 -16.09 17.24 -20.30
CA ARG A 285 -17.35 17.75 -19.73
C ARG A 285 -18.59 17.08 -20.28
N VAL A 286 -18.52 16.54 -21.50
CA VAL A 286 -19.64 15.85 -22.16
C VAL A 286 -19.50 14.32 -22.15
N ALA A 287 -18.29 13.81 -21.88
CA ALA A 287 -18.04 12.38 -21.79
C ALA A 287 -18.85 11.76 -20.63
N PRO A 288 -19.44 10.57 -20.82
CA PRO A 288 -20.13 9.86 -19.75
C PRO A 288 -19.18 9.38 -18.65
N ASP A 289 -17.91 9.16 -18.98
CA ASP A 289 -16.82 8.85 -18.06
C ASP A 289 -15.55 9.57 -18.58
N PRO A 290 -14.87 10.40 -17.76
CA PRO A 290 -13.60 11.03 -18.14
C PRO A 290 -12.53 10.02 -18.58
N MET A 291 -12.62 8.76 -18.13
CA MET A 291 -11.71 7.69 -18.55
C MET A 291 -11.79 7.33 -20.04
N PHE A 292 -12.81 7.81 -20.77
CA PHE A 292 -12.93 7.61 -22.21
C PHE A 292 -12.42 8.78 -23.04
N CYS A 293 -11.93 9.85 -22.39
CA CYS A 293 -11.41 11.01 -23.10
C CYS A 293 -10.06 10.70 -23.73
N SER A 294 -9.83 11.25 -24.91
CA SER A 294 -8.56 11.10 -25.64
C SER A 294 -7.35 11.70 -24.90
N ASN A 295 -7.60 12.58 -23.94
CA ASN A 295 -6.62 13.24 -23.08
C ASN A 295 -6.39 12.54 -21.73
N GLN A 296 -7.02 11.38 -21.50
CA GLN A 296 -6.80 10.63 -20.27
C GLN A 296 -5.40 10.02 -20.27
N GLU A 297 -4.68 10.22 -19.16
CA GLU A 297 -3.31 9.77 -18.95
C GLU A 297 -3.17 9.18 -17.54
N ILE A 298 -2.10 8.41 -17.33
CA ILE A 298 -1.71 7.88 -16.02
C ILE A 298 -0.58 8.70 -15.40
N TYR A 299 -0.85 9.27 -14.23
CA TYR A 299 0.13 10.02 -13.44
C TYR A 299 1.34 9.13 -13.06
N GLY A 300 2.54 9.69 -13.24
CA GLY A 300 3.80 8.99 -12.94
C GLY A 300 4.12 7.84 -13.90
N TYR A 301 3.43 7.77 -15.05
CA TYR A 301 3.79 6.89 -16.17
C TYR A 301 3.74 7.64 -17.50
N GLU A 302 2.56 8.14 -17.88
CA GLU A 302 2.37 8.97 -19.08
C GLU A 302 2.65 10.45 -18.80
N THR A 303 2.53 10.89 -17.54
CA THR A 303 3.05 12.18 -17.06
C THR A 303 4.40 11.99 -16.35
N SER A 304 5.16 13.07 -16.16
CA SER A 304 6.37 13.05 -15.33
C SER A 304 6.06 13.31 -13.86
N TYR A 305 7.13 13.60 -13.11
CA TYR A 305 7.08 14.11 -11.75
C TYR A 305 6.23 13.23 -10.82
N GLY A 306 6.30 11.91 -11.01
CA GLY A 306 5.65 10.93 -10.17
C GLY A 306 6.21 10.87 -8.74
N SER A 307 5.77 9.87 -7.99
CA SER A 307 5.98 9.79 -6.54
C SER A 307 7.33 9.25 -6.08
N PHE A 308 8.22 8.79 -6.98
CA PHE A 308 9.59 8.40 -6.58
C PHE A 308 10.54 9.60 -6.49
N ALA A 309 10.10 10.62 -5.74
CA ALA A 309 10.80 11.87 -5.49
C ALA A 309 10.34 12.46 -4.16
N GLU A 310 11.15 13.32 -3.54
CA GLU A 310 10.77 14.00 -2.28
C GLU A 310 9.48 14.84 -2.43
N TYR A 311 9.24 15.38 -3.64
CA TYR A 311 8.00 16.07 -3.98
C TYR A 311 7.43 15.56 -5.30
N THR A 312 6.11 15.58 -5.40
CA THR A 312 5.39 15.24 -6.63
C THR A 312 4.33 16.28 -6.94
N LEU A 313 4.04 16.45 -8.24
CA LEU A 313 3.10 17.43 -8.75
C LEU A 313 1.88 16.70 -9.32
N VAL A 314 0.69 17.08 -8.86
CA VAL A 314 -0.58 16.45 -9.25
C VAL A 314 -1.64 17.52 -9.51
N GLU A 315 -2.68 17.18 -10.25
CA GLU A 315 -3.90 17.98 -10.31
C GLU A 315 -4.68 17.84 -9.00
N ASP A 316 -5.36 18.90 -8.59
CA ASP A 316 -6.06 18.96 -7.31
C ASP A 316 -7.10 17.85 -7.11
N TYR A 317 -7.84 17.49 -8.16
CA TYR A 317 -8.83 16.41 -8.13
C TYR A 317 -8.23 15.01 -7.93
N GLN A 318 -6.91 14.85 -8.04
CA GLN A 318 -6.23 13.59 -7.73
C GLN A 318 -6.03 13.37 -6.22
N CYS A 319 -6.16 14.43 -5.41
CA CYS A 319 -5.93 14.39 -3.98
C CYS A 319 -7.17 13.91 -3.21
N PHE A 320 -7.03 12.81 -2.49
CA PHE A 320 -8.05 12.29 -1.57
C PHE A 320 -7.52 12.33 -0.13
N PRO A 321 -8.39 12.51 0.89
CA PRO A 321 -7.97 12.41 2.28
C PRO A 321 -7.30 11.06 2.56
N LYS A 322 -6.15 11.09 3.23
CA LYS A 322 -5.49 9.87 3.70
C LYS A 322 -6.34 9.20 4.78
N PRO A 323 -6.55 7.86 4.75
CA PRO A 323 -7.17 7.16 5.86
C PRO A 323 -6.33 7.30 7.13
N LYS A 324 -6.95 7.85 8.19
CA LYS A 324 -6.24 8.20 9.42
C LYS A 324 -5.69 7.01 10.18
N PHE A 325 -6.34 5.85 10.06
CA PHE A 325 -5.93 4.64 10.79
C PHE A 325 -4.79 3.86 10.12
N LEU A 326 -4.32 4.32 8.95
CA LEU A 326 -3.24 3.68 8.20
C LEU A 326 -1.92 4.46 8.34
N SER A 327 -0.79 3.77 8.22
CA SER A 327 0.51 4.42 8.06
C SER A 327 0.68 5.06 6.67
N TRP A 328 1.75 5.81 6.46
CA TRP A 328 2.09 6.39 5.15
C TRP A 328 2.26 5.31 4.09
N GLU A 329 3.09 4.29 4.37
CA GLU A 329 3.36 3.22 3.43
C GLU A 329 2.14 2.32 3.17
N GLU A 330 1.28 2.12 4.16
CA GLU A 330 -0.01 1.43 3.96
C GLU A 330 -0.91 2.24 3.02
N SER A 331 -1.04 3.54 3.28
CA SER A 331 -1.87 4.46 2.49
C SER A 331 -1.37 4.64 1.06
N ALA A 332 -0.05 4.56 0.85
CA ALA A 332 0.59 4.72 -0.45
C ALA A 332 0.37 3.53 -1.41
N THR A 333 -0.26 2.43 -0.97
CA THR A 333 -0.49 1.22 -1.78
C THR A 333 -1.95 0.98 -2.15
N LEU A 334 -2.79 1.99 -1.96
CA LEU A 334 -4.22 1.90 -2.16
C LEU A 334 -4.65 2.28 -3.57
N MET A 335 -4.06 3.35 -4.12
CA MET A 335 -4.73 4.16 -5.11
C MET A 335 -4.52 3.71 -6.54
N LEU A 336 -3.56 2.83 -6.85
CA LEU A 336 -3.47 2.24 -8.18
C LEU A 336 -4.28 0.93 -8.28
N ASN A 337 -3.91 -0.08 -7.50
CA ASN A 337 -4.50 -1.42 -7.61
C ASN A 337 -5.95 -1.47 -7.09
N GLY A 338 -6.26 -0.72 -6.05
CA GLY A 338 -7.59 -0.70 -5.42
C GLY A 338 -8.70 -0.22 -6.36
N PRO A 339 -8.65 1.05 -6.83
CA PRO A 339 -9.63 1.58 -7.77
C PRO A 339 -9.69 0.80 -9.10
N THR A 340 -8.54 0.30 -9.61
CA THR A 340 -8.52 -0.56 -10.81
C THR A 340 -9.37 -1.81 -10.61
N ALA A 341 -9.15 -2.54 -9.51
CA ALA A 341 -9.93 -3.72 -9.17
C ALA A 341 -11.41 -3.37 -8.91
N TYR A 342 -11.67 -2.23 -8.26
CA TYR A 342 -13.03 -1.75 -8.02
C TYR A 342 -13.78 -1.58 -9.35
N LYS A 343 -13.22 -0.84 -10.31
CA LYS A 343 -13.83 -0.64 -11.63
C LYS A 343 -14.09 -1.95 -12.36
N GLN A 344 -13.13 -2.89 -12.34
CA GLN A 344 -13.31 -4.21 -12.97
C GLN A 344 -14.53 -4.96 -12.41
N LEU A 345 -14.84 -4.79 -11.12
CA LEU A 345 -15.90 -5.51 -10.42
C LEU A 345 -17.26 -4.79 -10.45
N THR A 346 -17.29 -3.46 -10.52
CA THR A 346 -18.50 -2.66 -10.23
C THR A 346 -18.99 -1.78 -11.36
N HIS A 347 -18.16 -1.43 -12.35
CA HIS A 347 -18.52 -0.41 -13.35
C HIS A 347 -19.26 -0.97 -14.56
N TRP A 348 -18.85 -2.13 -15.04
CA TRP A 348 -19.22 -2.63 -16.38
C TRP A 348 -20.61 -3.28 -16.42
N ALA A 349 -21.65 -2.50 -16.21
CA ALA A 349 -23.03 -2.94 -16.30
C ALA A 349 -23.33 -3.61 -17.66
N PRO A 350 -24.18 -4.66 -17.69
CA PRO A 350 -24.83 -5.31 -16.55
C PRO A 350 -23.96 -6.36 -15.82
N ASN A 351 -22.68 -6.52 -16.20
CA ASN A 351 -21.74 -7.52 -15.69
C ASN A 351 -20.97 -7.02 -14.46
N THR A 352 -21.69 -6.65 -13.42
CA THR A 352 -21.12 -6.29 -12.12
C THR A 352 -21.25 -7.44 -11.14
N VAL A 353 -20.32 -7.57 -10.20
CA VAL A 353 -20.34 -8.64 -9.20
C VAL A 353 -21.52 -8.46 -8.25
N LYS A 354 -22.26 -9.54 -8.04
CA LYS A 354 -23.40 -9.62 -7.12
C LYS A 354 -23.13 -10.63 -6.00
N PRO A 355 -23.88 -10.55 -4.88
CA PRO A 355 -23.79 -11.55 -3.83
C PRO A 355 -24.00 -12.98 -4.38
N GLY A 356 -23.07 -13.87 -4.04
CA GLY A 356 -23.09 -15.27 -4.48
C GLY A 356 -22.41 -15.56 -5.82
N ASP A 357 -22.04 -14.54 -6.60
CA ASP A 357 -21.34 -14.72 -7.87
C ASP A 357 -19.95 -15.31 -7.64
N ALA A 358 -19.62 -16.36 -8.39
CA ALA A 358 -18.26 -16.86 -8.47
C ALA A 358 -17.39 -15.92 -9.32
N VAL A 359 -16.19 -15.59 -8.84
CA VAL A 359 -15.23 -14.73 -9.54
C VAL A 359 -13.89 -15.44 -9.60
N LEU A 360 -13.36 -15.66 -10.82
CA LEU A 360 -12.01 -16.20 -10.99
C LEU A 360 -11.01 -15.04 -11.01
N ILE A 361 -9.96 -15.13 -10.21
CA ILE A 361 -8.96 -14.06 -10.07
C ILE A 361 -7.57 -14.60 -10.42
N TRP A 362 -7.00 -14.13 -11.54
CA TRP A 362 -5.61 -14.44 -11.91
C TRP A 362 -4.62 -13.65 -11.07
N GLY A 363 -3.42 -14.20 -10.86
CA GLY A 363 -2.36 -13.52 -10.12
C GLY A 363 -2.83 -13.06 -8.73
N ALA A 364 -3.64 -13.88 -8.06
CA ALA A 364 -4.48 -13.47 -6.94
C ALA A 364 -3.71 -12.95 -5.72
N ALA A 365 -2.43 -13.31 -5.61
CA ALA A 365 -1.53 -12.85 -4.56
C ALA A 365 -0.62 -11.68 -4.98
N GLY A 366 -0.88 -11.00 -6.11
CA GLY A 366 -0.24 -9.73 -6.48
C GLY A 366 -1.08 -8.53 -6.04
N GLY A 367 -0.62 -7.31 -6.33
CA GLY A 367 -1.31 -6.07 -5.94
C GLY A 367 -2.78 -6.03 -6.35
N LEU A 368 -3.06 -6.09 -7.67
CA LEU A 368 -4.42 -6.12 -8.21
C LEU A 368 -5.24 -7.32 -7.70
N GLY A 369 -4.66 -8.52 -7.71
CA GLY A 369 -5.34 -9.74 -7.30
C GLY A 369 -5.78 -9.71 -5.83
N SER A 370 -4.90 -9.22 -4.96
CA SER A 370 -5.15 -9.14 -3.51
C SER A 370 -6.29 -8.16 -3.18
N MET A 371 -6.37 -7.04 -3.90
CA MET A 371 -7.50 -6.11 -3.82
C MET A 371 -8.78 -6.72 -4.39
N SER A 372 -8.67 -7.44 -5.51
CA SER A 372 -9.82 -8.09 -6.16
C SER A 372 -10.48 -9.14 -5.26
N ILE A 373 -9.71 -9.90 -4.48
CA ILE A 373 -10.26 -10.87 -3.51
C ILE A 373 -11.10 -10.14 -2.46
N GLN A 374 -10.51 -9.15 -1.79
CA GLN A 374 -11.17 -8.42 -0.72
C GLN A 374 -12.41 -7.69 -1.21
N LEU A 375 -12.33 -7.04 -2.39
CA LEU A 375 -13.46 -6.35 -3.01
C LEU A 375 -14.56 -7.33 -3.41
N THR A 376 -14.21 -8.47 -3.99
CA THR A 376 -15.20 -9.51 -4.31
C THR A 376 -15.94 -9.96 -3.04
N ARG A 377 -15.22 -10.17 -1.92
CA ARG A 377 -15.85 -10.49 -0.64
C ARG A 377 -16.69 -9.37 -0.08
N ALA A 378 -16.21 -8.14 -0.15
CA ALA A 378 -16.99 -6.97 0.27
C ALA A 378 -18.31 -6.90 -0.51
N LEU A 379 -18.33 -7.23 -1.81
CA LEU A 379 -19.53 -7.27 -2.64
C LEU A 379 -20.40 -8.52 -2.43
N GLY A 380 -20.01 -9.44 -1.55
CA GLY A 380 -20.71 -10.70 -1.27
C GLY A 380 -20.45 -11.82 -2.29
N GLY A 381 -19.49 -11.64 -3.20
CA GLY A 381 -19.07 -12.63 -4.18
C GLY A 381 -18.17 -13.72 -3.58
N LEU A 382 -17.81 -14.69 -4.42
CA LEU A 382 -17.02 -15.88 -4.09
C LEU A 382 -15.73 -15.90 -4.92
N PRO A 383 -14.63 -15.32 -4.43
CA PRO A 383 -13.38 -15.24 -5.18
C PRO A 383 -12.63 -16.57 -5.14
N VAL A 384 -12.37 -17.16 -6.31
CA VAL A 384 -11.48 -18.31 -6.51
C VAL A 384 -10.15 -17.81 -7.05
N ALA A 385 -9.09 -18.04 -6.29
CA ALA A 385 -7.76 -17.52 -6.59
C ALA A 385 -6.99 -18.44 -7.55
N VAL A 386 -6.22 -17.87 -8.47
CA VAL A 386 -5.17 -18.59 -9.19
C VAL A 386 -3.80 -17.99 -8.85
N VAL A 387 -2.88 -18.85 -8.42
CA VAL A 387 -1.57 -18.46 -7.88
C VAL A 387 -0.44 -19.36 -8.42
N SER A 388 0.82 -18.98 -8.16
CA SER A 388 2.01 -19.72 -8.62
C SER A 388 2.67 -20.60 -7.55
N SER A 389 2.24 -20.52 -6.29
CA SER A 389 2.79 -21.34 -5.21
C SER A 389 1.75 -21.57 -4.10
N PRO A 390 1.88 -22.65 -3.31
CA PRO A 390 1.00 -22.90 -2.17
C PRO A 390 1.02 -21.77 -1.12
N GLU A 391 2.17 -21.15 -0.89
CA GLU A 391 2.30 -20.01 0.03
C GLU A 391 1.44 -18.82 -0.40
N ARG A 392 1.52 -18.46 -1.69
CA ARG A 392 0.67 -17.42 -2.28
C ARG A 392 -0.82 -17.81 -2.24
N GLY A 393 -1.12 -19.10 -2.33
CA GLY A 393 -2.47 -19.64 -2.20
C GLY A 393 -3.04 -19.46 -0.79
N ARG A 394 -2.25 -19.78 0.25
CA ARG A 394 -2.63 -19.54 1.64
C ARG A 394 -2.89 -18.06 1.91
N TYR A 395 -1.99 -17.19 1.44
CA TYR A 395 -2.17 -15.74 1.53
C TYR A 395 -3.47 -15.27 0.85
N ALA A 396 -3.77 -15.78 -0.36
CA ALA A 396 -5.03 -15.47 -1.03
C ALA A 396 -6.25 -15.90 -0.21
N CYS A 397 -6.21 -17.07 0.46
CA CYS A 397 -7.28 -17.51 1.36
C CYS A 397 -7.41 -16.63 2.61
N GLU A 398 -6.31 -16.18 3.19
CA GLU A 398 -6.32 -15.24 4.34
C GLU A 398 -7.01 -13.91 3.98
N LEU A 399 -6.83 -13.44 2.75
CA LEU A 399 -7.54 -12.27 2.21
C LEU A 399 -9.02 -12.54 1.90
N GLY A 400 -9.44 -13.80 1.97
CA GLY A 400 -10.81 -14.23 1.78
C GLY A 400 -11.07 -15.04 0.52
N ALA A 401 -10.09 -15.54 -0.25
CA ALA A 401 -10.41 -16.48 -1.32
C ALA A 401 -11.18 -17.70 -0.76
N VAL A 402 -12.17 -18.23 -1.49
CA VAL A 402 -12.85 -19.50 -1.08
C VAL A 402 -11.88 -20.68 -1.14
N GLY A 403 -10.86 -20.56 -1.98
CA GLY A 403 -9.72 -21.45 -2.14
C GLY A 403 -8.90 -21.01 -3.34
N TYR A 404 -7.89 -21.81 -3.70
CA TYR A 404 -6.97 -21.47 -4.78
C TYR A 404 -6.66 -22.64 -5.71
N LEU A 405 -6.23 -22.31 -6.92
CA LEU A 405 -5.68 -23.21 -7.93
C LEU A 405 -4.21 -22.84 -8.17
N LEU A 406 -3.34 -23.85 -8.31
CA LEU A 406 -1.94 -23.65 -8.67
C LEU A 406 -1.81 -23.66 -10.19
N ARG A 407 -1.42 -22.54 -10.79
CA ARG A 407 -1.29 -22.44 -12.26
C ARG A 407 -0.31 -23.45 -12.87
N THR A 408 0.66 -23.91 -12.09
CA THR A 408 1.68 -24.90 -12.49
C THR A 408 1.09 -26.27 -12.78
N ASP A 409 -0.11 -26.57 -12.30
CA ASP A 409 -0.76 -27.87 -12.46
C ASP A 409 -1.46 -28.00 -13.82
N TYR A 410 -1.44 -26.92 -14.62
CA TYR A 410 -2.24 -26.77 -15.84
C TYR A 410 -1.35 -26.46 -17.04
N PRO A 411 -0.78 -27.48 -17.72
CA PRO A 411 0.14 -27.29 -18.84
C PRO A 411 -0.48 -26.64 -20.08
N HIS A 412 -1.80 -26.48 -20.13
CA HIS A 412 -2.48 -25.83 -21.26
C HIS A 412 -2.41 -24.30 -21.25
N LEU A 413 -1.97 -23.68 -20.14
CA LEU A 413 -1.79 -22.24 -20.08
C LEU A 413 -0.74 -21.81 -21.12
N GLY A 414 -1.09 -20.81 -21.94
CA GLY A 414 -0.34 -20.41 -23.12
C GLY A 414 -1.27 -19.91 -24.23
N ARG A 415 -0.71 -19.79 -25.43
CA ARG A 415 -1.45 -19.51 -26.67
C ARG A 415 -2.45 -20.63 -26.95
N LEU A 416 -3.57 -20.30 -27.61
CA LEU A 416 -4.53 -21.33 -28.02
C LEU A 416 -3.96 -22.10 -29.21
N PRO A 417 -3.85 -23.44 -29.16
CA PRO A 417 -3.43 -24.22 -30.32
C PRO A 417 -4.47 -24.20 -31.43
N ASP A 418 -4.04 -24.46 -32.66
CA ASP A 418 -4.94 -24.58 -33.81
C ASP A 418 -6.05 -25.60 -33.53
N LEU A 419 -7.29 -25.20 -33.83
CA LEU A 419 -8.46 -26.02 -33.57
C LEU A 419 -8.38 -27.35 -34.34
N ASN A 420 -8.91 -28.41 -33.72
CA ASN A 420 -8.90 -29.78 -34.25
C ASN A 420 -7.50 -30.43 -34.37
N SER A 421 -6.44 -29.80 -33.87
CA SER A 421 -5.13 -30.43 -33.75
C SER A 421 -5.04 -31.36 -32.53
N ASP A 422 -4.04 -32.24 -32.52
CA ASP A 422 -3.69 -33.03 -31.33
C ASP A 422 -3.32 -32.15 -30.14
N ALA A 423 -2.65 -31.02 -30.40
CA ALA A 423 -2.31 -30.02 -29.39
C ALA A 423 -3.57 -29.40 -28.76
N HIS A 424 -4.59 -29.07 -29.57
CA HIS A 424 -5.88 -28.59 -29.07
C HIS A 424 -6.62 -29.68 -28.27
N SER A 425 -6.51 -30.94 -28.67
CA SER A 425 -7.06 -32.08 -27.93
C SER A 425 -6.40 -32.24 -26.55
N ALA A 426 -5.07 -32.07 -26.46
CA ALA A 426 -4.33 -32.06 -25.20
C ALA A 426 -4.70 -30.84 -24.33
N TRP A 427 -4.80 -29.66 -24.94
CA TRP A 427 -5.27 -28.43 -24.29
C TRP A 427 -6.65 -28.64 -23.65
N THR A 428 -7.59 -29.22 -24.40
CA THR A 428 -8.97 -29.49 -23.94
C THR A 428 -9.00 -30.43 -22.73
N LYS A 429 -8.18 -31.50 -22.74
CA LYS A 429 -8.08 -32.44 -21.61
C LYS A 429 -7.55 -31.76 -20.35
N SER A 430 -6.51 -30.93 -20.48
CA SER A 430 -5.95 -30.20 -19.35
C SER A 430 -6.89 -29.08 -18.84
N PHE A 431 -7.59 -28.39 -19.75
CA PHE A 431 -8.65 -27.45 -19.38
C PHE A 431 -9.79 -28.11 -18.58
N ALA A 432 -10.17 -29.35 -18.95
CA ALA A 432 -11.20 -30.08 -18.22
C ALA A 432 -10.80 -30.33 -16.75
N SER A 433 -9.51 -30.58 -16.48
CA SER A 433 -8.98 -30.66 -15.11
C SER A 433 -9.08 -29.31 -14.39
N PHE A 434 -8.66 -28.21 -15.01
CA PHE A 434 -8.80 -26.86 -14.44
C PHE A 434 -10.25 -26.53 -14.06
N ARG A 435 -11.20 -26.81 -14.95
CA ARG A 435 -12.63 -26.59 -14.69
C ARG A 435 -13.15 -27.46 -13.55
N ARG A 436 -12.76 -28.74 -13.51
CA ARG A 436 -13.13 -29.65 -12.41
C ARG A 436 -12.61 -29.09 -11.08
N ASP A 437 -11.33 -28.72 -11.03
CA ASP A 437 -10.69 -28.25 -9.80
C ASP A 437 -11.28 -26.90 -9.37
N PHE A 438 -11.62 -26.01 -10.31
CA PHE A 438 -12.39 -24.80 -10.03
C PHE A 438 -13.71 -25.11 -9.31
N PHE A 439 -14.50 -26.08 -9.81
CA PHE A 439 -15.75 -26.46 -9.16
C PHE A 439 -15.54 -27.08 -7.78
N MET A 440 -14.49 -27.89 -7.61
CA MET A 440 -14.14 -28.47 -6.31
C MET A 440 -13.77 -27.38 -5.31
N THR A 441 -12.95 -26.41 -5.72
CA THR A 441 -12.53 -25.27 -4.91
C THR A 441 -13.71 -24.35 -4.57
N LEU A 442 -14.62 -24.11 -5.51
CA LEU A 442 -15.83 -23.32 -5.27
C LEU A 442 -16.85 -24.07 -4.40
N GLY A 443 -16.79 -25.40 -4.34
CA GLY A 443 -17.74 -26.26 -3.65
C GLY A 443 -19.08 -26.47 -4.39
N LYS A 444 -19.21 -25.95 -5.62
CA LYS A 444 -20.40 -26.09 -6.46
C LYS A 444 -20.06 -26.04 -7.94
N LYS A 445 -20.89 -26.68 -8.77
CA LYS A 445 -20.73 -26.75 -10.23
C LYS A 445 -21.28 -25.50 -10.93
N GLU A 446 -20.72 -24.35 -10.59
CA GLU A 446 -21.05 -23.06 -11.21
C GLU A 446 -19.78 -22.45 -11.82
N LEU A 447 -19.90 -21.84 -13.00
CA LEU A 447 -18.80 -21.14 -13.66
C LEU A 447 -18.68 -19.69 -13.13
N PRO A 448 -17.49 -19.07 -13.20
CA PRO A 448 -17.32 -17.69 -12.78
C PRO A 448 -18.13 -16.72 -13.64
N LYS A 449 -18.92 -15.85 -13.01
CA LYS A 449 -19.68 -14.78 -13.67
C LYS A 449 -18.76 -13.67 -14.18
N VAL A 450 -17.68 -13.42 -13.45
CA VAL A 450 -16.63 -12.47 -13.81
C VAL A 450 -15.27 -13.16 -13.69
N VAL A 451 -14.41 -12.93 -14.68
CA VAL A 451 -12.99 -13.32 -14.64
C VAL A 451 -12.16 -12.05 -14.61
N ILE A 452 -11.38 -11.87 -13.55
CA ILE A 452 -10.44 -10.76 -13.39
C ILE A 452 -9.14 -11.11 -14.10
N GLU A 453 -8.91 -10.46 -15.22
CA GLU A 453 -7.76 -10.66 -16.10
C GLU A 453 -6.78 -9.47 -16.07
N HIS A 454 -5.51 -9.79 -16.24
CA HIS A 454 -4.36 -8.87 -16.34
C HIS A 454 -3.10 -9.61 -16.81
N SER A 455 -3.10 -10.94 -16.71
CA SER A 455 -1.96 -11.77 -17.13
C SER A 455 -1.87 -11.83 -18.65
N GLY A 456 -3.00 -11.85 -19.37
CA GLY A 456 -3.03 -11.72 -20.83
C GLY A 456 -2.74 -13.04 -21.55
N GLN A 457 -1.80 -13.01 -22.50
CA GLN A 457 -1.55 -14.08 -23.48
C GLN A 457 -1.58 -15.52 -22.93
N ALA A 458 -0.97 -15.78 -21.78
CA ALA A 458 -0.86 -17.13 -21.22
C ALA A 458 -2.16 -17.66 -20.58
N THR A 459 -3.10 -16.79 -20.23
CA THR A 459 -4.30 -17.16 -19.46
C THR A 459 -5.59 -16.88 -20.21
N PHE A 460 -5.57 -15.97 -21.19
CA PHE A 460 -6.76 -15.49 -21.87
C PHE A 460 -7.62 -16.59 -22.54
N PRO A 461 -7.03 -17.62 -23.20
CA PRO A 461 -7.84 -18.72 -23.74
C PRO A 461 -8.64 -19.44 -22.64
N THR A 462 -8.00 -19.72 -21.50
CA THR A 462 -8.64 -20.36 -20.35
C THR A 462 -9.68 -19.44 -19.71
N SER A 463 -9.39 -18.14 -19.59
CA SER A 463 -10.30 -17.12 -19.05
C SER A 463 -11.60 -17.06 -19.82
N LEU A 464 -11.54 -16.99 -21.16
CA LEU A 464 -12.76 -17.00 -21.95
C LEU A 464 -13.46 -18.36 -21.85
N GLN A 465 -12.73 -19.47 -21.84
CA GLN A 465 -13.31 -20.81 -21.79
C GLN A 465 -14.09 -21.06 -20.50
N ILE A 466 -13.52 -20.71 -19.35
CA ILE A 466 -14.11 -20.96 -18.02
C ILE A 466 -15.22 -19.96 -17.68
N CYS A 467 -15.21 -18.74 -18.24
CA CYS A 467 -16.24 -17.73 -17.97
C CYS A 467 -17.65 -18.27 -18.26
N ASP A 468 -18.62 -17.96 -17.40
CA ASP A 468 -20.00 -18.45 -17.53
C ASP A 468 -20.71 -17.89 -18.78
N ARG A 469 -21.84 -18.50 -19.15
CA ARG A 469 -22.76 -17.94 -20.15
C ARG A 469 -23.20 -16.54 -19.70
N SER A 470 -23.14 -15.59 -20.64
CA SER A 470 -23.41 -14.16 -20.38
C SER A 470 -22.49 -13.52 -19.33
N GLY A 471 -21.41 -14.20 -18.92
CA GLY A 471 -20.39 -13.67 -18.03
C GLY A 471 -19.42 -12.72 -18.74
N MET A 472 -18.49 -12.15 -17.97
CA MET A 472 -17.50 -11.20 -18.47
C MET A 472 -16.07 -11.59 -18.11
N VAL A 473 -15.19 -11.56 -19.10
CA VAL A 473 -13.73 -11.50 -18.87
C VAL A 473 -13.33 -10.03 -18.97
N VAL A 474 -12.85 -9.46 -17.86
CA VAL A 474 -12.43 -8.05 -17.80
C VAL A 474 -10.93 -7.94 -17.62
N ILE A 475 -10.26 -7.27 -18.56
CA ILE A 475 -8.79 -7.23 -18.66
C ILE A 475 -8.26 -5.81 -18.51
N VAL A 476 -7.18 -5.65 -17.71
CA VAL A 476 -6.50 -4.36 -17.47
C VAL A 476 -5.01 -4.36 -17.85
N GLY A 477 -4.50 -5.48 -18.37
CA GLY A 477 -3.08 -5.63 -18.70
C GLY A 477 -2.78 -6.94 -19.40
N GLY A 478 -1.52 -7.14 -19.77
CA GLY A 478 -1.04 -8.37 -20.41
C GLY A 478 0.39 -8.72 -20.01
N THR A 479 0.62 -9.00 -18.73
CA THR A 479 1.98 -9.27 -18.18
C THR A 479 2.74 -10.37 -18.93
N SER A 480 2.04 -11.40 -19.41
CA SER A 480 2.63 -12.53 -20.16
C SER A 480 2.68 -12.32 -21.68
N GLY A 481 2.23 -11.16 -22.17
CA GLY A 481 2.11 -10.84 -23.59
C GLY A 481 0.71 -10.31 -23.94
N TYR A 482 0.65 -9.58 -25.06
CA TYR A 482 -0.56 -8.89 -25.52
C TYR A 482 -1.35 -9.67 -26.58
N ASN A 483 -0.81 -10.77 -27.11
CA ASN A 483 -1.51 -11.60 -28.09
C ASN A 483 -2.47 -12.56 -27.40
N CYS A 484 -3.67 -12.08 -27.08
CA CYS A 484 -4.72 -12.84 -26.41
C CYS A 484 -5.54 -13.66 -27.41
N ASP A 485 -5.31 -14.98 -27.46
CA ASP A 485 -6.14 -15.89 -28.27
C ASP A 485 -7.41 -16.30 -27.55
N PHE A 486 -8.43 -16.63 -28.33
CA PHE A 486 -9.60 -17.31 -27.82
C PHE A 486 -10.36 -18.01 -28.94
N ASP A 487 -11.10 -19.07 -28.57
CA ASP A 487 -12.04 -19.71 -29.48
C ASP A 487 -13.34 -18.90 -29.53
N VAL A 488 -13.55 -18.23 -30.65
CA VAL A 488 -14.73 -17.40 -30.94
C VAL A 488 -16.05 -18.14 -30.72
N ARG A 489 -16.10 -19.47 -30.89
CA ARG A 489 -17.32 -20.27 -30.66
C ARG A 489 -17.79 -20.14 -29.21
N HIS A 490 -16.85 -20.14 -28.26
CA HIS A 490 -17.16 -20.00 -26.85
C HIS A 490 -17.57 -18.56 -26.48
N LEU A 491 -17.15 -17.56 -27.24
CA LEU A 491 -17.65 -16.19 -27.11
C LEU A 491 -19.12 -16.11 -27.52
N TRP A 492 -19.44 -16.40 -28.78
CA TRP A 492 -20.78 -16.11 -29.33
C TRP A 492 -21.85 -17.12 -28.89
N MET A 493 -21.54 -18.43 -28.81
CA MET A 493 -22.56 -19.45 -28.45
C MET A 493 -23.01 -19.35 -26.99
N HIS A 494 -22.17 -18.76 -26.15
CA HIS A 494 -22.45 -18.51 -24.74
C HIS A 494 -22.68 -17.02 -24.42
N GLN A 495 -22.66 -16.16 -25.45
CA GLN A 495 -22.91 -14.71 -25.35
C GLN A 495 -22.04 -14.03 -24.27
N LYS A 496 -20.76 -14.42 -24.18
CA LYS A 496 -19.85 -13.85 -23.17
C LYS A 496 -19.40 -12.45 -23.58
N ARG A 497 -18.96 -11.66 -22.62
CA ARG A 497 -18.38 -10.32 -22.82
C ARG A 497 -16.88 -10.35 -22.62
N ILE A 498 -16.13 -9.74 -23.53
CA ILE A 498 -14.74 -9.35 -23.31
C ILE A 498 -14.73 -7.84 -23.09
N GLN A 499 -14.19 -7.40 -21.96
CA GLN A 499 -14.18 -5.99 -21.59
C GLN A 499 -12.76 -5.52 -21.31
N GLY A 500 -12.29 -4.54 -22.08
CA GLY A 500 -11.12 -3.76 -21.69
C GLY A 500 -11.48 -2.82 -20.56
N SER A 501 -10.63 -2.72 -19.54
CA SER A 501 -10.77 -1.77 -18.44
C SER A 501 -9.43 -1.07 -18.21
N HIS A 502 -9.46 0.17 -17.78
CA HIS A 502 -8.25 0.94 -17.51
C HIS A 502 -8.49 1.83 -16.30
N TYR A 503 -7.63 1.67 -15.29
CA TYR A 503 -7.67 2.36 -14.00
C TYR A 503 -9.11 2.62 -13.47
N ALA A 504 -9.40 3.85 -13.04
CA ALA A 504 -10.63 4.31 -12.43
C ALA A 504 -10.78 5.83 -12.56
N ASN A 505 -12.02 6.32 -12.61
CA ASN A 505 -12.31 7.74 -12.48
C ASN A 505 -12.32 8.18 -11.00
N ILE A 506 -12.35 9.48 -10.76
CA ILE A 506 -12.30 10.09 -9.43
C ILE A 506 -13.46 9.62 -8.53
N ARG A 507 -14.65 9.37 -9.09
CA ARG A 507 -15.79 8.84 -8.34
C ARG A 507 -15.51 7.41 -7.85
N GLU A 508 -15.01 6.54 -8.72
CA GLU A 508 -14.65 5.16 -8.38
C GLU A 508 -13.52 5.10 -7.36
N CYS A 509 -12.55 6.01 -7.44
CA CYS A 509 -11.52 6.19 -6.42
C CYS A 509 -12.13 6.52 -5.05
N GLN A 510 -13.10 7.44 -5.01
CA GLN A 510 -13.79 7.79 -3.77
C GLN A 510 -14.60 6.63 -3.19
N GLU A 511 -15.35 5.91 -4.03
CA GLU A 511 -16.16 4.76 -3.63
C GLU A 511 -15.28 3.61 -3.11
N PHE A 512 -14.12 3.39 -3.71
CA PHE A 512 -13.12 2.45 -3.20
C PHE A 512 -12.60 2.88 -1.82
N LEU A 513 -12.20 4.15 -1.65
CA LEU A 513 -11.71 4.64 -0.36
C LEU A 513 -12.77 4.57 0.74
N GLN A 514 -14.06 4.71 0.43
CA GLN A 514 -15.13 4.47 1.41
C GLN A 514 -15.12 3.04 1.94
N LEU A 515 -14.81 2.03 1.12
CA LEU A 515 -14.67 0.65 1.59
C LEU A 515 -13.45 0.46 2.49
N VAL A 516 -12.37 1.21 2.22
CA VAL A 516 -11.18 1.26 3.08
C VAL A 516 -11.52 1.89 4.43
N GLU A 517 -12.18 3.05 4.44
CA GLU A 517 -12.65 3.71 5.67
C GLU A 517 -13.56 2.82 6.52
N GLN A 518 -14.43 2.04 5.86
CA GLN A 518 -15.29 1.05 6.52
C GLN A 518 -14.54 -0.20 6.98
N ARG A 519 -13.23 -0.30 6.74
CA ARG A 519 -12.38 -1.46 7.03
C ARG A 519 -12.87 -2.76 6.37
N ARG A 520 -13.61 -2.64 5.26
CA ARG A 520 -14.06 -3.79 4.45
C ARG A 520 -12.98 -4.25 3.47
N VAL A 521 -12.03 -3.37 3.19
CA VAL A 521 -10.82 -3.64 2.43
C VAL A 521 -9.67 -3.01 3.19
N VAL A 522 -8.54 -3.73 3.31
CA VAL A 522 -7.32 -3.22 3.93
C VAL A 522 -6.16 -3.22 2.92
N PRO A 523 -5.18 -2.33 3.10
CA PRO A 523 -3.93 -2.37 2.34
C PRO A 523 -3.27 -3.75 2.43
N THR A 524 -2.70 -4.21 1.31
CA THR A 524 -1.99 -5.50 1.20
C THR A 524 -0.48 -5.29 1.12
N LEU A 525 0.03 -4.37 1.95
CA LEU A 525 1.46 -4.07 2.04
C LEU A 525 2.23 -5.24 2.68
N ASN A 526 3.06 -5.92 1.90
CA ASN A 526 3.90 -7.02 2.40
C ASN A 526 5.39 -6.71 2.39
N THR A 527 5.83 -5.84 1.47
CA THR A 527 7.24 -5.50 1.31
C THR A 527 7.43 -3.99 1.38
N LEU A 528 8.39 -3.56 2.18
CA LEU A 528 8.74 -2.17 2.36
C LEU A 528 10.21 -1.96 2.04
N TYR A 529 10.49 -0.92 1.28
CA TYR A 529 11.83 -0.53 0.86
C TYR A 529 12.14 0.89 1.37
N ARG A 530 13.43 1.18 1.57
CA ARG A 530 13.90 2.56 1.77
C ARG A 530 14.02 3.29 0.45
N PHE A 531 14.11 4.61 0.51
CA PHE A 531 14.18 5.46 -0.68
C PHE A 531 15.32 5.03 -1.61
N GLU A 532 16.52 4.77 -1.06
CA GLU A 532 17.70 4.37 -1.82
C GLU A 532 17.55 3.01 -2.53
N GLU A 533 16.62 2.18 -2.05
CA GLU A 533 16.34 0.86 -2.60
C GLU A 533 15.32 0.89 -3.75
N THR A 534 14.85 2.07 -4.18
CA THR A 534 13.89 2.22 -5.29
C THR A 534 14.27 1.42 -6.54
N PRO A 535 15.53 1.42 -7.04
CA PRO A 535 15.90 0.62 -8.21
C PRO A 535 15.76 -0.89 -7.96
N ARG A 536 16.17 -1.35 -6.76
CA ARG A 536 16.05 -2.75 -6.32
C ARG A 536 14.60 -3.16 -6.14
N ALA A 537 13.75 -2.29 -5.62
CA ALA A 537 12.32 -2.55 -5.43
C ALA A 537 11.67 -2.89 -6.79
N HIS A 538 11.94 -2.07 -7.81
CA HIS A 538 11.43 -2.33 -9.17
C HIS A 538 12.02 -3.59 -9.80
N GLN A 539 13.28 -3.90 -9.54
CA GLN A 539 13.89 -5.15 -9.98
C GLN A 539 13.19 -6.37 -9.34
N ALA A 540 12.91 -6.32 -8.04
CA ALA A 540 12.18 -7.37 -7.33
C ALA A 540 10.76 -7.55 -7.88
N LEU A 541 10.12 -6.46 -8.32
CA LEU A 541 8.82 -6.53 -9.00
C LEU A 541 8.91 -7.24 -10.36
N LEU A 542 9.92 -6.92 -11.17
CA LEU A 542 10.19 -7.60 -12.45
C LEU A 542 10.49 -9.09 -12.26
N SER A 543 11.27 -9.44 -11.23
CA SER A 543 11.62 -10.83 -10.89
C SER A 543 10.47 -11.62 -10.25
N GLY A 544 9.33 -10.98 -9.95
CA GLY A 544 8.16 -11.62 -9.33
C GLY A 544 8.34 -11.96 -7.84
N GLU A 545 9.33 -11.35 -7.17
CA GLU A 545 9.63 -11.56 -5.75
C GLU A 545 8.60 -10.89 -4.82
N VAL A 546 7.88 -9.88 -5.32
CA VAL A 546 6.87 -9.15 -4.55
C VAL A 546 5.57 -9.95 -4.44
N VAL A 547 5.03 -10.03 -3.22
CA VAL A 547 3.71 -10.57 -2.89
C VAL A 547 2.82 -9.41 -2.44
N GLY A 548 1.55 -9.37 -2.84
CA GLY A 548 0.64 -8.25 -2.55
C GLY A 548 1.16 -6.94 -3.15
N ASN A 549 1.10 -5.87 -2.37
CA ASN A 549 1.68 -4.57 -2.69
C ASN A 549 3.02 -4.36 -1.97
N ALA A 550 3.85 -3.52 -2.57
CA ALA A 550 5.06 -3.01 -1.95
C ALA A 550 5.06 -1.48 -1.95
N ALA A 551 5.79 -0.90 -1.00
CA ALA A 551 5.98 0.54 -0.89
C ALA A 551 7.45 0.91 -0.71
N VAL A 552 7.75 2.15 -1.03
CA VAL A 552 9.02 2.82 -0.78
C VAL A 552 8.75 3.94 0.22
N LEU A 553 9.47 3.95 1.34
CA LEU A 553 9.53 5.12 2.22
C LEU A 553 10.34 6.21 1.52
N VAL A 554 9.78 7.41 1.41
CA VAL A 554 10.44 8.56 0.77
C VAL A 554 10.93 9.52 1.85
N LYS A 555 10.08 10.41 2.36
CA LYS A 555 10.41 11.26 3.52
C LYS A 555 9.92 10.72 4.85
N ALA A 556 9.13 9.64 4.85
CA ALA A 556 8.83 8.93 6.09
C ALA A 556 10.11 8.24 6.61
N GLU A 557 10.63 8.74 7.73
CA GLU A 557 11.90 8.24 8.30
C GLU A 557 11.80 6.78 8.77
N LEU A 558 10.62 6.35 9.21
CA LEU A 558 10.38 5.03 9.75
C LEU A 558 9.03 4.44 9.27
N PRO A 559 8.95 3.10 9.18
CA PRO A 559 7.68 2.41 9.02
C PRO A 559 6.72 2.71 10.17
N GLY A 560 5.41 2.70 9.89
CA GLY A 560 4.33 2.84 10.86
C GLY A 560 3.95 4.27 11.20
N LEU A 561 4.66 5.27 10.67
CA LEU A 561 4.33 6.68 10.86
C LEU A 561 3.08 7.08 10.05
N GLY A 562 2.43 8.19 10.46
CA GLY A 562 1.27 8.75 9.75
C GLY A 562 -0.09 8.26 10.25
N VAL A 563 -0.14 7.36 11.23
CA VAL A 563 -1.38 6.98 11.91
C VAL A 563 -1.86 8.16 12.78
N GLY A 564 -3.14 8.52 12.65
CA GLY A 564 -3.79 9.64 13.32
C GLY A 564 -3.70 10.98 12.59
N CYS A 565 -2.80 11.08 11.60
CA CYS A 565 -2.60 12.27 10.77
C CYS A 565 -3.68 12.44 9.70
#